data_AF-A0A3A4QV99-F1
#
_entry.id   AF-A0A3A4QV99-F1
#
_cell.length_a   1.000
_cell.length_b   1.000
_cell.length_c   1.000
_cell.angle_alpha   90.00
_cell.angle_beta   90.00
_cell.angle_gamma   90.00
#
_symmetry.space_group_name_H-M   'P 1'
#
loop_
_entity.id
_entity.type
_entity.pdbx_description
1 polymer ?
#
loop_
_entity_poly.entity_id
_entity_poly.type
_entity_poly.pdbx_seq_one_letter_code
_entity_poly.pdbx_strand_id
1 'polypeptide(L)'
;MRDKKLEQQIVDFGYFIEDWKEFHELMKTARETEEIPETDEKRFFELKRSILKRYNVLMKSVGLEGGQEAKGMDVLSQIVNLKELKAQTDGMARRMITIWNEHYIMLERVLGELEHNRAELAKISRLWLFLKKIIWNPLTVVIYMIIVLLSAYIAYNWIMQKYSF
;
A
#
# COMPACT_ATOMS: atom_id res chain seq x y z
N MET A 1 12.75 -5.97 -10.90
CA MET A 1 11.48 -6.17 -11.64
C MET A 1 10.40 -5.42 -10.88
N ARG A 2 9.51 -4.69 -11.57
CA ARG A 2 8.36 -4.05 -10.94
C ARG A 2 7.39 -5.15 -10.48
N ASP A 3 7.13 -5.25 -9.19
CA ASP A 3 6.16 -6.21 -8.66
C ASP A 3 4.77 -5.79 -9.16
N LYS A 4 4.26 -6.50 -10.17
CA LYS A 4 2.98 -6.17 -10.80
C LYS A 4 1.81 -6.26 -9.84
N LYS A 5 1.89 -7.15 -8.84
CA LYS A 5 0.83 -7.33 -7.85
C LYS A 5 0.80 -6.12 -6.91
N LEU A 6 1.98 -5.68 -6.45
CA LEU A 6 2.10 -4.50 -5.58
C LEU A 6 1.60 -3.23 -6.27
N GLU A 7 1.99 -3.00 -7.53
CA GLU A 7 1.49 -1.84 -8.27
C GLU A 7 -0.03 -1.87 -8.46
N GLN A 8 -0.60 -3.05 -8.74
CA GLN A 8 -2.05 -3.19 -8.86
C GLN A 8 -2.74 -2.89 -7.53
N GLN A 9 -2.20 -3.38 -6.41
CA GLN A 9 -2.73 -3.09 -5.08
C GLN A 9 -2.71 -1.59 -4.76
N ILE A 10 -1.62 -0.89 -5.08
CA ILE A 10 -1.53 0.57 -4.89
C ILE A 10 -2.61 1.29 -5.70
N VAL A 11 -2.77 0.93 -6.97
CA VAL A 11 -3.78 1.51 -7.86
C VAL A 11 -5.19 1.24 -7.35
N ASP A 12 -5.49 -0.01 -6.98
CA ASP A 12 -6.82 -0.39 -6.51
C ASP A 12 -7.17 0.29 -5.19
N PHE A 13 -6.23 0.42 -4.26
CA PHE A 13 -6.41 1.18 -3.00
C PHE A 13 -6.61 2.66 -3.27
N GLY A 14 -5.83 3.25 -4.18
CA GLY A 14 -5.97 4.65 -4.57
C GLY A 14 -7.38 4.95 -5.10
N TYR A 15 -7.89 4.13 -6.02
CA TYR A 15 -9.25 4.29 -6.52
C TYR A 15 -10.31 4.13 -5.42
N PHE A 16 -10.15 3.14 -4.55
CA PHE A 16 -11.08 2.92 -3.46
C PHE A 16 -11.14 4.10 -2.48
N ILE A 17 -9.99 4.69 -2.16
CA ILE A 17 -9.90 5.86 -1.29
C ILE A 17 -10.61 7.06 -1.93
N GLU A 18 -10.47 7.26 -3.24
CA GLU A 18 -11.18 8.33 -3.93
C GLU A 18 -12.69 8.12 -3.92
N ASP A 19 -13.17 6.88 -4.16
CA ASP A 19 -14.60 6.58 -4.01
C ASP A 19 -15.10 6.84 -2.58
N TRP A 20 -14.26 6.53 -1.57
CA TRP A 20 -14.59 6.72 -0.16
C TRP A 20 -14.69 8.20 0.21
N LYS A 21 -13.82 9.05 -0.34
CA LYS A 21 -13.88 10.52 -0.24
C LYS A 21 -15.13 11.06 -0.92
N GLU A 22 -15.39 10.63 -2.16
CA GLU A 22 -16.56 11.07 -2.92
C GLU A 22 -17.87 10.71 -2.20
N PHE A 23 -17.92 9.50 -1.63
CA PHE A 23 -19.06 9.07 -0.82
C PHE A 23 -19.27 9.99 0.40
N HIS A 24 -18.20 10.38 1.08
CA HIS A 24 -18.27 11.34 2.19
C HIS A 24 -18.75 12.71 1.76
N GLU A 25 -18.25 13.22 0.64
CA GLU A 25 -18.70 14.53 0.15
C GLU A 25 -20.19 14.52 -0.20
N LEU A 26 -20.72 13.45 -0.82
CA LEU A 26 -22.16 13.32 -1.04
C LEU A 26 -22.95 13.34 0.28
N MET A 27 -22.46 12.62 1.30
CA MET A 27 -23.09 12.61 2.62
C MET A 27 -23.10 14.01 3.25
N LYS A 28 -21.98 14.73 3.16
CA LYS A 28 -21.84 16.08 3.68
C LYS A 28 -22.75 17.05 2.95
N THR A 29 -22.71 17.06 1.62
CA THR A 29 -23.56 17.91 0.78
C THR A 29 -25.03 17.67 1.07
N ALA A 30 -25.48 16.41 1.16
CA ALA A 30 -26.87 16.09 1.45
C ALA A 30 -27.38 16.65 2.79
N ARG A 31 -26.50 16.81 3.79
CA ARG A 31 -26.87 17.44 5.08
C ARG A 31 -26.94 18.95 5.00
N GLU A 32 -26.14 19.58 4.14
CA GLU A 32 -26.06 21.03 3.98
C GLU A 32 -27.12 21.58 3.02
N THR A 33 -27.53 20.81 2.02
CA THR A 33 -28.50 21.22 1.00
C THR A 33 -29.94 21.16 1.49
N GLU A 34 -30.80 22.09 1.06
CA GLU A 34 -32.23 22.10 1.37
C GLU A 34 -33.00 20.96 0.68
N GLU A 35 -32.67 20.68 -0.57
CA GLU A 35 -33.25 19.59 -1.36
C GLU A 35 -32.14 18.67 -1.86
N ILE A 36 -32.43 17.37 -1.88
CA ILE A 36 -31.51 16.33 -2.39
C ILE A 36 -31.93 15.99 -3.81
N PRO A 37 -31.13 16.32 -4.83
CA PRO A 37 -31.40 15.95 -6.21
C PRO A 37 -31.50 14.43 -6.38
N GLU A 38 -32.38 13.97 -7.27
CA GLU A 38 -32.49 12.54 -7.58
C GLU A 38 -31.18 11.97 -8.18
N THR A 39 -30.40 12.81 -8.86
CA THR A 39 -29.08 12.46 -9.39
C THR A 39 -28.10 12.10 -8.28
N ASP A 40 -28.12 12.84 -7.18
CA ASP A 40 -27.20 12.64 -6.06
C ASP A 40 -27.57 11.39 -5.27
N GLU A 41 -28.87 11.13 -5.13
CA GLU A 41 -29.39 9.90 -4.54
C GLU A 41 -28.97 8.67 -5.36
N LYS A 42 -29.09 8.72 -6.70
CA LYS A 42 -28.62 7.65 -7.59
C LYS A 42 -27.12 7.42 -7.45
N ARG A 43 -26.33 8.51 -7.48
CA ARG A 43 -24.88 8.46 -7.33
C ARG A 43 -24.45 7.88 -5.98
N PHE A 44 -25.14 8.24 -4.90
CA PHE A 44 -24.93 7.67 -3.57
C PHE A 44 -25.09 6.14 -3.58
N PHE A 45 -26.16 5.62 -4.18
CA PHE A 45 -26.37 4.17 -4.28
C PHE A 45 -25.35 3.47 -5.17
N GLU A 46 -24.90 4.11 -6.25
CA GLU A 46 -23.85 3.59 -7.11
C GLU A 46 -22.52 3.48 -6.37
N LEU A 47 -22.06 4.56 -5.73
CA LEU A 47 -20.84 4.56 -4.93
C LEU A 47 -20.92 3.56 -3.79
N LYS A 48 -22.03 3.56 -3.02
CA LYS A 48 -22.24 2.62 -1.91
C LYS A 48 -22.07 1.16 -2.35
N ARG A 49 -22.73 0.76 -3.46
CA ARG A 49 -22.62 -0.60 -4.01
C ARG A 49 -21.19 -0.90 -4.46
N SER A 50 -20.56 0.08 -5.10
CA SER A 50 -19.21 -0.06 -5.63
C SER A 50 -18.17 -0.24 -4.52
N ILE A 51 -18.26 0.56 -3.45
CA ILE A 51 -17.44 0.44 -2.24
C ILE A 51 -17.66 -0.94 -1.59
N LEU A 52 -18.91 -1.33 -1.32
CA LEU A 52 -19.22 -2.62 -0.69
C LEU A 52 -18.66 -3.81 -1.49
N LYS A 53 -18.76 -3.77 -2.82
CA LYS A 53 -18.25 -4.83 -3.68
C LYS A 53 -16.72 -4.92 -3.66
N ARG A 54 -16.03 -3.78 -3.66
CA ARG A 54 -14.57 -3.72 -3.75
C ARG A 54 -13.89 -3.98 -2.41
N TYR A 55 -14.51 -3.59 -1.30
CA TYR A 55 -13.90 -3.60 0.02
C TYR A 55 -13.32 -4.97 0.42
N ASN A 56 -14.12 -6.04 0.33
CA ASN A 56 -13.67 -7.38 0.72
C ASN A 56 -12.50 -7.88 -0.12
N VAL A 57 -12.52 -7.61 -1.43
CA VAL A 57 -11.45 -8.00 -2.35
C VAL A 57 -10.15 -7.25 -2.03
N LEU A 58 -10.26 -5.95 -1.75
CA LEU A 58 -9.14 -5.09 -1.37
C LEU A 58 -8.51 -5.50 -0.06
N MET A 59 -9.29 -5.64 1.01
CA MET A 59 -8.78 -6.03 2.32
C MET A 59 -8.12 -7.41 2.29
N LYS A 60 -8.73 -8.35 1.57
CA LYS A 60 -8.13 -9.67 1.34
C LYS A 60 -6.81 -9.59 0.59
N SER A 61 -6.68 -8.69 -0.37
CA SER A 61 -5.45 -8.55 -1.16
C SER A 61 -4.25 -8.17 -0.29
N VAL A 62 -4.48 -7.42 0.81
CA VAL A 62 -3.45 -6.97 1.75
C VAL A 62 -3.42 -7.79 3.06
N GLY A 63 -4.19 -8.88 3.14
CA GLY A 63 -4.18 -9.78 4.29
C GLY A 63 -4.91 -9.25 5.54
N LEU A 64 -5.81 -8.28 5.38
CA LEU A 64 -6.61 -7.67 6.47
C LEU A 64 -8.04 -8.24 6.54
N GLU A 65 -8.27 -9.48 6.10
CA GLU A 65 -9.61 -10.09 6.13
C GLU A 65 -10.02 -10.48 7.56
N GLY A 66 -11.24 -10.07 7.98
CA GLY A 66 -11.87 -10.54 9.23
C GLY A 66 -11.42 -9.86 10.53
N GLY A 67 -10.61 -8.79 10.47
CA GLY A 67 -10.17 -8.04 11.65
C GLY A 67 -11.10 -6.89 12.07
N GLN A 68 -10.68 -6.09 13.08
CA GLN A 68 -11.44 -4.93 13.56
C GLN A 68 -11.56 -3.81 12.51
N GLU A 69 -10.76 -3.87 11.44
CA GLU A 69 -10.75 -2.97 10.30
C GLU A 69 -12.09 -2.97 9.54
N ALA A 70 -12.90 -4.04 9.71
CA ALA A 70 -14.24 -4.17 9.14
C ALA A 70 -15.27 -3.13 9.65
N LYS A 71 -15.00 -2.48 10.80
CA LYS A 71 -15.91 -1.50 11.42
C LYS A 71 -16.25 -0.31 10.52
N GLY A 72 -15.38 0.06 9.57
CA GLY A 72 -15.68 1.18 8.67
C GLY A 72 -16.84 0.92 7.71
N MET A 73 -17.13 -0.35 7.41
CA MET A 73 -18.30 -0.71 6.60
C MET A 73 -19.62 -0.53 7.36
N ASP A 74 -19.59 -0.38 8.68
CA ASP A 74 -20.79 -0.08 9.47
C ASP A 74 -21.38 1.29 9.13
N VAL A 75 -20.56 2.25 8.69
CA VAL A 75 -21.06 3.54 8.17
C VAL A 75 -21.96 3.31 6.96
N LEU A 76 -21.58 2.40 6.06
CA LEU A 76 -22.39 2.09 4.88
C LEU A 76 -23.68 1.37 5.24
N SER A 77 -23.68 0.53 6.28
CA SER A 77 -24.88 -0.20 6.69
C SER A 77 -25.89 0.69 7.41
N GLN A 78 -25.40 1.70 8.15
CA GLN A 78 -26.24 2.64 8.92
C GLN A 78 -26.99 3.67 8.06
N ILE A 79 -26.53 3.93 6.83
CA ILE A 79 -27.11 4.96 5.98
C ILE A 79 -27.85 4.31 4.81
N VAL A 80 -29.17 4.30 4.87
CA VAL A 80 -29.99 3.68 3.83
C VAL A 80 -30.04 4.55 2.57
N ASN A 81 -30.25 5.86 2.72
CA ASN A 81 -30.41 6.83 1.65
C ASN A 81 -30.03 8.25 2.14
N LEU A 82 -29.81 9.21 1.23
CA LEU A 82 -29.37 10.56 1.59
C LEU A 82 -30.45 11.36 2.34
N LYS A 83 -31.74 11.11 2.06
CA LYS A 83 -32.85 11.79 2.76
C LYS A 83 -32.92 11.41 4.23
N GLU A 84 -32.74 10.13 4.53
CA GLU A 84 -32.70 9.59 5.89
C GLU A 84 -31.45 10.05 6.62
N LEU A 85 -30.31 10.13 5.92
CA LEU A 85 -29.09 10.74 6.45
C LEU A 85 -29.33 12.18 6.91
N LYS A 86 -30.01 12.98 6.08
CA LYS A 86 -30.34 14.37 6.42
C LYS A 86 -31.27 14.46 7.64
N ALA A 87 -32.19 13.51 7.79
CA ALA A 87 -33.09 13.44 8.94
C ALA A 87 -32.41 12.98 10.25
N GLN A 88 -31.17 12.50 10.20
CA GLN A 88 -30.46 12.06 11.41
C GLN A 88 -30.11 13.21 12.35
N THR A 89 -30.08 12.89 13.65
CA THR A 89 -29.62 13.83 14.67
C THR A 89 -28.13 14.18 14.48
N ASP A 90 -27.73 15.39 14.90
CA ASP A 90 -26.32 15.80 14.86
C ASP A 90 -25.40 14.86 15.63
N GLY A 91 -25.91 14.22 16.70
CA GLY A 91 -25.16 13.24 17.47
C GLY A 91 -24.86 11.94 16.70
N MET A 92 -25.76 11.49 15.82
CA MET A 92 -25.51 10.35 14.92
C MET A 92 -24.57 10.75 13.78
N ALA A 93 -24.80 11.92 13.17
CA ALA A 93 -23.95 12.43 12.11
C ALA A 93 -22.48 12.58 12.57
N ARG A 94 -22.24 13.12 13.78
CA ARG A 94 -20.88 13.22 14.34
C ARG A 94 -20.23 11.85 14.54
N ARG A 95 -20.97 10.87 15.09
CA ARG A 95 -20.44 9.51 15.26
C ARG A 95 -20.04 8.88 13.94
N MET A 96 -20.89 9.04 12.93
CA MET A 96 -20.65 8.55 11.58
C MET A 96 -19.40 9.19 10.96
N ILE A 97 -19.22 10.51 11.11
CA ILE A 97 -18.01 11.22 10.68
C ILE A 97 -16.77 10.71 11.43
N THR A 98 -16.86 10.43 12.72
CA THR A 98 -15.75 9.83 13.48
C THR A 98 -15.36 8.47 12.91
N ILE A 99 -16.32 7.56 12.73
CA ILE A 99 -16.04 6.22 12.19
C ILE A 99 -15.49 6.31 10.76
N TRP A 100 -16.04 7.22 9.94
CA TRP A 100 -15.55 7.45 8.59
C TRP A 100 -14.08 7.91 8.58
N ASN A 101 -13.72 8.87 9.43
CA ASN A 101 -12.36 9.38 9.56
C ASN A 101 -11.38 8.29 10.05
N GLU A 102 -11.78 7.50 11.03
CA GLU A 102 -10.98 6.38 11.53
C GLU A 102 -10.68 5.37 10.41
N HIS A 103 -11.69 5.05 9.60
CA HIS A 103 -11.53 4.15 8.47
C HIS A 103 -10.68 4.75 7.36
N TYR A 104 -10.89 6.03 7.04
CA TYR A 104 -10.09 6.76 6.06
C TYR A 104 -8.60 6.76 6.43
N ILE A 105 -8.26 7.07 7.69
CA ILE A 105 -6.88 7.04 8.19
C ILE A 105 -6.28 5.64 8.07
N MET A 106 -7.07 4.60 8.34
CA MET A 106 -6.62 3.22 8.17
C MET A 106 -6.30 2.92 6.70
N LEU A 107 -7.17 3.29 5.76
CA LEU A 107 -6.96 3.08 4.32
C LEU A 107 -5.70 3.81 3.82
N GLU A 108 -5.53 5.07 4.21
CA GLU A 108 -4.34 5.88 3.88
C GLU A 108 -3.05 5.28 4.45
N ARG A 109 -3.10 4.73 5.67
CA ARG A 109 -1.96 4.02 6.25
C ARG A 109 -1.58 2.79 5.43
N VAL A 110 -2.57 1.99 5.02
CA VAL A 110 -2.33 0.80 4.19
C VAL A 110 -1.74 1.19 2.84
N LEU A 111 -2.28 2.22 2.19
CA LEU A 111 -1.73 2.74 0.93
C LEU A 111 -0.28 3.19 1.11
N GLY A 112 0.02 3.95 2.17
CA GLY A 112 1.37 4.40 2.49
C GLY A 112 2.35 3.25 2.71
N GLU A 113 1.91 2.16 3.35
CA GLU A 113 2.72 0.95 3.53
C GLU A 113 3.02 0.26 2.19
N LEU A 114 2.03 0.15 1.29
CA LEU A 114 2.25 -0.40 -0.05
C LEU A 114 3.24 0.44 -0.85
N GLU A 115 3.13 1.76 -0.79
CA GLU A 115 4.06 2.67 -1.47
C GLU A 115 5.47 2.61 -0.89
N HIS A 116 5.58 2.45 0.44
CA HIS A 116 6.86 2.22 1.11
C HIS A 116 7.51 0.91 0.62
N ASN A 117 6.75 -0.17 0.58
CA ASN A 117 7.21 -1.47 0.07
C ASN A 117 7.68 -1.37 -1.39
N ARG A 118 6.99 -0.59 -2.22
CA ARG A 118 7.41 -0.33 -3.61
C ARG A 118 8.76 0.37 -3.65
N ALA A 119 8.99 1.36 -2.79
CA ALA A 119 10.24 2.10 -2.72
C ALA A 119 11.41 1.21 -2.26
N GLU A 120 11.19 0.33 -1.28
CA GLU A 120 12.20 -0.63 -0.80
C GLU A 120 12.59 -1.63 -1.88
N LEU A 121 11.63 -2.22 -2.61
CA LEU A 121 11.91 -3.11 -3.74
C LEU A 121 12.72 -2.41 -4.84
N ALA A 122 12.46 -1.12 -5.09
CA ALA A 122 13.22 -0.33 -6.06
C ALA A 122 14.66 -0.05 -5.59
N LYS A 123 14.92 0.09 -4.29
CA LYS A 123 16.28 0.21 -3.73
C LYS A 123 17.05 -1.09 -3.87
N ILE A 124 16.46 -2.22 -3.50
CA ILE A 124 17.07 -3.56 -3.62
C ILE A 124 17.44 -3.85 -5.08
N SER A 125 16.54 -3.54 -6.03
CA SER A 125 16.82 -3.71 -7.46
C SER A 125 18.01 -2.86 -7.92
N ARG A 126 18.17 -1.63 -7.42
CA ARG A 126 19.32 -0.78 -7.74
C ARG A 126 20.61 -1.35 -7.15
N LEU A 127 20.60 -1.72 -5.87
CA LEU A 127 21.77 -2.30 -5.20
C LEU A 127 22.25 -3.58 -5.88
N TRP A 128 21.32 -4.48 -6.25
CA TRP A 128 21.67 -5.69 -6.98
C TRP A 128 22.28 -5.36 -8.34
N LEU A 129 21.74 -4.39 -9.08
CA LEU A 129 22.30 -3.96 -10.38
C LEU A 129 23.71 -3.37 -10.21
N PHE A 130 23.95 -2.58 -9.16
CA PHE A 130 25.29 -2.10 -8.82
C PHE A 130 26.26 -3.24 -8.48
N LEU A 131 25.84 -4.19 -7.65
CA LEU A 131 26.62 -5.38 -7.31
C LEU A 131 26.98 -6.22 -8.54
N LYS A 132 26.02 -6.50 -9.43
CA LYS A 132 26.29 -7.24 -10.68
C LYS A 132 27.30 -6.50 -11.55
N LYS A 133 27.15 -5.17 -11.68
CA LYS A 133 28.07 -4.34 -12.47
C LYS A 133 29.49 -4.35 -11.89
N ILE A 134 29.62 -4.37 -10.56
CA ILE A 134 30.90 -4.45 -9.88
C ILE A 134 31.54 -5.83 -10.06
N ILE A 135 30.78 -6.92 -9.92
CA ILE A 135 31.30 -8.29 -10.03
C ILE A 135 31.67 -8.66 -11.48
N TRP A 136 30.95 -8.11 -12.47
CA TRP A 136 31.20 -8.38 -13.89
C TRP A 136 32.18 -7.40 -14.55
N ASN A 137 32.78 -6.48 -13.78
CA ASN A 137 33.81 -5.60 -14.32
C ASN A 137 35.11 -6.38 -14.51
N PRO A 138 35.74 -6.37 -15.70
CA PRO A 138 36.95 -7.16 -15.95
C PRO A 138 38.10 -6.81 -14.99
N LEU A 139 38.19 -5.55 -14.55
CA LEU A 139 39.18 -5.12 -13.57
C LEU A 139 38.97 -5.72 -12.17
N THR A 140 37.73 -5.89 -11.71
CA THR A 140 37.49 -6.48 -10.38
C THR A 140 37.79 -7.97 -10.37
N VAL A 141 37.51 -8.67 -11.48
CA VAL A 141 37.91 -10.07 -11.67
C VAL A 141 39.44 -10.20 -11.68
N VAL A 142 40.15 -9.30 -12.36
CA VAL A 142 41.62 -9.29 -12.37
C VAL A 142 42.19 -8.99 -10.99
N ILE A 143 41.66 -7.98 -10.27
CA ILE A 143 42.08 -7.66 -8.90
C ILE A 143 41.85 -8.86 -7.97
N TYR A 144 40.70 -9.52 -8.09
CA TYR A 144 40.39 -10.71 -7.30
C TYR A 144 41.36 -11.87 -7.62
N MET A 145 41.66 -12.11 -8.90
CA MET A 145 42.68 -13.10 -9.30
C MET A 145 44.06 -12.78 -8.72
N ILE A 146 44.47 -11.52 -8.73
CA ILE A 146 45.75 -11.08 -8.15
C ILE A 146 45.78 -11.35 -6.64
N ILE A 147 44.69 -11.05 -5.92
CA ILE A 147 44.60 -11.31 -4.47
C ILE A 147 44.72 -12.81 -4.16
N VAL A 148 44.05 -13.67 -4.94
CA VAL A 148 44.13 -15.13 -4.79
C VAL A 148 45.53 -15.66 -5.10
N LEU A 149 46.20 -15.13 -6.12
CA LEU A 149 47.58 -15.52 -6.44
C LEU A 149 48.57 -15.07 -5.37
N LEU A 150 48.41 -13.86 -4.82
CA LEU A 150 49.24 -13.36 -3.72
C LEU A 150 49.05 -14.17 -2.45
N SER A 151 47.82 -14.54 -2.10
CA SER A 151 47.57 -15.37 -0.91
C SER A 151 48.17 -16.77 -1.06
N ALA A 152 48.07 -17.38 -2.25
CA ALA A 152 48.72 -18.65 -2.55
C ALA A 152 50.26 -18.55 -2.49
N TYR A 153 50.85 -17.46 -3.00
CA TYR A 153 52.29 -17.23 -2.93
C TYR A 153 52.79 -17.09 -1.49
N ILE A 154 52.09 -16.31 -0.67
CA ILE A 154 52.43 -16.13 0.75
C ILE A 154 52.34 -17.46 1.49
N ALA A 155 51.28 -18.25 1.25
CA ALA A 155 51.12 -19.57 1.85
C ALA A 155 52.24 -20.54 1.43
N TYR A 156 52.58 -20.56 0.14
CA TYR A 156 53.68 -21.37 -0.39
C TYR A 156 55.01 -21.00 0.25
N ASN A 157 55.33 -19.71 0.33
CA ASN A 157 56.58 -19.24 0.91
C ASN A 157 56.66 -19.56 2.41
N TRP A 158 55.56 -19.43 3.14
CA TRP A 158 55.48 -19.80 4.55
C TRP A 158 55.69 -21.31 4.78
N ILE A 159 55.09 -22.14 3.92
CA ILE A 159 55.29 -23.60 3.95
C ILE A 159 56.75 -23.94 3.65
N MET A 160 57.35 -23.39 2.59
CA MET A 160 58.74 -23.66 2.23
C MET A 160 59.73 -23.25 3.33
N GLN A 161 59.53 -22.10 3.97
CA GLN A 161 60.36 -21.67 5.09
C GLN A 161 60.26 -22.62 6.30
N LYS A 162 59.11 -23.29 6.48
CA LYS A 162 58.88 -24.25 7.57
C LYS A 162 59.52 -25.62 7.33
N TYR A 163 59.73 -26.01 6.06
CA TYR A 163 60.27 -27.34 5.68
C TYR A 163 61.70 -27.31 5.14
N SER A 164 62.35 -26.14 5.08
CA SER A 164 63.79 -26.00 4.82
C SER A 164 64.60 -26.24 6.09
N PHE A 165 64.74 -27.50 6.50
CA PHE A 165 65.69 -27.97 7.51
C PHE A 165 66.57 -29.06 6.91
#